data_AF-A0A7S0IQK2-F1
#
_entry.id   AF-A0A7S0IQK2-F1
#
_cell.length_a   1.000
_cell.length_b   1.000
_cell.length_c   1.000
_cell.angle_alpha   90.00
_cell.angle_beta   90.00
_cell.angle_gamma   90.00
#
_symmetry.space_group_name_H-M   'P 1'
#
loop_
_entity.id
_entity.type
_entity.pdbx_description
1 polymer ?
#
loop_
_entity_poly.entity_id
_entity_poly.type
_entity_poly.pdbx_seq_one_letter_code
_entity_poly.pdbx_strand_id
1 'polypeptide(L)'
;EADPAKGGLPKDEAIAACPDELRPSVFTEDGQIIRWQRAAAFQRVSLKLIAESMLRACSLVSVPPPSLYFKGELSCGSLRFPQPLTLVVSAHNPGAAALADELASEFNALTTTVAAENATGGVPLRTALTAALERTPRVVFLLYLNNTTYAGEEGQQLASQLRELLSAELRRHFAVLAVHEQDDARGACEFARFFGTTPDDLIQAGLYAAIAIAFHEAPFRQVSLALAAQQLGAVKRASAASRRASRPSSSTSSGLR
;
A
#
# COMPACT_ATOMS: atom_id res chain seq x y z
N GLU A 1 15.14 -10.41 -12.52
CA GLU A 1 14.11 -11.18 -11.79
C GLU A 1 14.52 -11.20 -10.32
N ALA A 2 13.59 -11.01 -9.38
CA ALA A 2 13.89 -10.92 -7.95
C ALA A 2 13.60 -12.22 -7.18
N ASP A 3 12.84 -13.14 -7.79
CA ASP A 3 12.53 -14.45 -7.23
C ASP A 3 13.57 -15.50 -7.67
N PRO A 4 14.49 -15.95 -6.79
CA PRO A 4 15.56 -16.88 -7.14
C PRO A 4 15.04 -18.22 -7.68
N ALA A 5 13.85 -18.65 -7.28
CA ALA A 5 13.27 -19.93 -7.70
C ALA A 5 12.77 -19.91 -9.15
N LYS A 6 12.75 -18.74 -9.78
CA LYS A 6 12.06 -18.52 -11.06
C LYS A 6 12.92 -17.70 -12.04
N GLY A 7 14.23 -17.76 -11.85
CA GLY A 7 15.25 -17.00 -12.57
C GLY A 7 15.88 -15.96 -11.65
N GLY A 8 17.21 -15.89 -11.57
CA GLY A 8 17.83 -15.05 -10.56
C GLY A 8 19.32 -14.92 -10.76
N LEU A 9 19.78 -14.90 -12.02
CA LEU A 9 21.18 -14.70 -12.32
C LEU A 9 21.63 -13.39 -11.66
N PRO A 10 22.58 -13.43 -10.72
CA PRO A 10 23.12 -12.24 -10.09
C PRO A 10 23.68 -11.29 -11.15
N LYS A 11 23.64 -9.98 -10.88
CA LYS A 11 24.17 -8.95 -11.81
C LYS A 11 25.60 -9.28 -12.22
N ASP A 12 26.43 -9.65 -11.26
CA ASP A 12 27.86 -9.90 -11.48
C ASP A 12 28.08 -11.13 -12.37
N GLU A 13 27.27 -12.19 -12.19
CA GLU A 13 27.30 -13.36 -13.07
C GLU A 13 26.79 -13.04 -14.48
N ALA A 14 25.76 -12.19 -14.60
CA ALA A 14 25.28 -11.72 -15.89
C ALA A 14 26.32 -10.85 -16.62
N ILE A 15 27.08 -10.03 -15.90
CA ILE A 15 28.18 -9.23 -16.43
C ILE A 15 29.31 -10.14 -16.91
N ALA A 16 29.68 -11.15 -16.12
CA ALA A 16 30.74 -12.10 -16.47
C ALA A 16 30.39 -12.95 -17.70
N ALA A 17 29.12 -13.35 -17.85
CA ALA A 17 28.64 -14.11 -18.99
C ALA A 17 28.45 -13.26 -20.27
N CYS A 18 28.44 -11.93 -20.16
CA CYS A 18 28.28 -11.02 -21.30
C CYS A 18 29.60 -10.88 -22.07
N PRO A 19 29.61 -10.99 -23.42
CA PRO A 19 30.80 -10.76 -24.23
C PRO A 19 31.45 -9.39 -23.95
N ASP A 20 32.78 -9.35 -23.91
CA ASP A 20 33.56 -8.16 -23.57
C ASP A 20 33.22 -6.94 -24.44
N GLU A 21 32.91 -7.19 -25.72
CA GLU A 21 32.54 -6.17 -26.71
C GLU A 21 31.19 -5.48 -26.39
N LEU A 22 30.24 -6.22 -25.81
CA LEU A 22 28.90 -5.73 -25.53
C LEU A 22 28.77 -5.17 -24.12
N ARG A 23 29.60 -5.66 -23.18
CA ARG A 23 29.53 -5.29 -21.75
C ARG A 23 29.49 -3.78 -21.49
N PRO A 24 30.30 -2.91 -22.15
CA PRO A 24 30.25 -1.46 -21.94
C PRO A 24 28.95 -0.80 -22.40
N SER A 25 28.23 -1.41 -23.35
CA SER A 25 26.98 -0.87 -23.90
C SER A 25 25.72 -1.42 -23.21
N VAL A 26 25.79 -2.66 -22.70
CA VAL A 26 24.67 -3.32 -22.00
C VAL A 26 24.64 -2.96 -20.52
N PHE A 27 25.80 -2.88 -19.87
CA PHE A 27 25.93 -2.58 -18.44
C PHE A 27 26.56 -1.21 -18.24
N THR A 28 25.85 -0.17 -18.66
CA THR A 28 26.27 1.22 -18.45
C THR A 28 26.23 1.58 -16.95
N GLU A 29 27.05 2.54 -16.51
CA GLU A 29 27.01 3.04 -15.13
C GLU A 29 25.63 3.63 -14.77
N ASP A 30 24.96 4.23 -15.75
CA ASP A 30 23.59 4.77 -15.65
C ASP A 30 22.50 3.69 -15.77
N GLY A 31 22.86 2.44 -16.05
CA GLY A 31 21.97 1.32 -16.27
C GLY A 31 21.25 0.89 -15.00
N GLN A 32 20.15 1.56 -14.68
CA GLN A 32 19.33 1.22 -13.52
C GLN A 32 18.74 -0.19 -13.70
N ILE A 33 19.00 -1.08 -12.73
CA ILE A 33 18.33 -2.38 -12.68
C ILE A 33 16.86 -2.14 -12.36
N ILE A 34 16.00 -2.48 -13.32
CA ILE A 34 14.56 -2.41 -13.12
C ILE A 34 14.09 -3.72 -12.50
N ARG A 35 13.62 -3.64 -11.25
CA ARG A 35 13.02 -4.80 -10.58
C ARG A 35 11.74 -5.21 -11.31
N TRP A 36 11.70 -6.47 -11.73
CA TRP A 36 10.48 -7.07 -12.28
C TRP A 36 9.55 -7.49 -11.15
N GLN A 37 8.38 -6.87 -11.07
CA GLN A 37 7.35 -7.19 -10.08
C GLN A 37 6.31 -8.14 -10.68
N ARG A 38 5.99 -9.22 -9.95
CA ARG A 38 5.10 -10.29 -10.45
C ARG A 38 3.62 -10.06 -10.14
N ALA A 39 3.33 -9.30 -9.10
CA ALA A 39 1.97 -8.92 -8.80
C ALA A 39 1.46 -7.93 -9.87
N ALA A 40 0.34 -8.26 -10.50
CA ALA A 40 -0.18 -7.57 -11.69
C ALA A 40 -0.34 -6.05 -11.52
N ALA A 41 -0.64 -5.58 -10.30
CA ALA A 41 -0.73 -4.15 -9.99
C ALA A 41 0.62 -3.43 -10.16
N PHE A 42 1.72 -4.06 -9.73
CA PHE A 42 3.07 -3.51 -9.78
C PHE A 42 3.81 -3.82 -11.09
N GLN A 43 3.48 -4.94 -11.74
CA GLN A 43 4.07 -5.36 -13.01
C GLN A 43 3.98 -4.27 -14.09
N ARG A 44 2.89 -3.51 -14.11
CA ARG A 44 2.69 -2.38 -15.03
C ARG A 44 3.73 -1.27 -14.82
N VAL A 45 4.11 -1.00 -13.58
CA VAL A 45 5.17 -0.04 -13.27
C VAL A 45 6.51 -0.57 -13.77
N SER A 46 6.83 -1.85 -13.55
CA SER A 46 8.04 -2.47 -14.12
C SER A 46 8.06 -2.36 -15.65
N LEU A 47 6.94 -2.63 -16.32
CA LEU A 47 6.84 -2.49 -17.79
C LEU A 47 7.04 -1.05 -18.27
N LYS A 48 6.49 -0.05 -17.55
CA LYS A 48 6.73 1.37 -17.87
C LYS A 48 8.21 1.71 -17.78
N LEU A 49 8.86 1.32 -16.68
CA LEU A 49 10.28 1.59 -16.48
C LEU A 49 11.14 0.93 -17.56
N ILE A 50 10.81 -0.30 -17.96
CA ILE A 50 11.51 -1.02 -19.04
C ILE A 50 11.33 -0.27 -20.36
N ALA A 51 10.10 0.10 -20.70
CA ALA A 51 9.81 0.83 -21.93
C ALA A 51 10.48 2.22 -21.96
N GLU A 52 10.48 2.96 -20.85
CA GLU A 52 11.18 4.24 -20.72
C GLU A 52 12.70 4.08 -20.88
N SER A 53 13.27 3.00 -20.33
CA SER A 53 14.69 2.67 -20.51
C SER A 53 15.02 2.38 -21.98
N MET A 54 14.21 1.54 -22.63
CA MET A 54 14.37 1.21 -24.06
C MET A 54 14.26 2.46 -24.95
N LEU A 55 13.25 3.31 -24.70
CA LEU A 55 13.06 4.54 -25.45
C LEU A 55 14.24 5.51 -25.31
N ARG A 56 14.79 5.65 -24.10
CA ARG A 56 16.02 6.43 -23.85
C ARG A 56 17.21 5.86 -24.63
N ALA A 57 17.41 4.55 -24.59
CA ALA A 57 18.52 3.90 -25.28
C ALA A 57 18.43 4.05 -26.81
N CYS A 58 17.22 4.03 -27.38
CA CYS A 58 17.06 4.15 -28.83
C CYS A 58 17.28 5.57 -29.38
N SER A 59 17.50 6.59 -28.54
CA SER A 59 17.57 8.02 -28.97
C SER A 59 16.36 8.49 -29.80
N LEU A 60 15.25 7.73 -29.77
CA LEU A 60 14.04 7.96 -30.57
C LEU A 60 13.09 8.97 -29.93
N VAL A 61 13.38 9.43 -28.72
CA VAL A 61 12.55 10.36 -27.96
C VAL A 61 13.37 11.55 -27.49
N SER A 62 12.71 12.71 -27.52
CA SER A 62 13.19 13.96 -26.95
C SER A 62 13.55 13.81 -25.47
N VAL A 63 14.53 14.59 -25.01
CA VAL A 63 14.83 14.77 -23.58
C VAL A 63 13.98 15.95 -23.07
N PRO A 64 13.13 15.77 -22.03
CA PRO A 64 12.92 14.57 -21.22
C PRO A 64 12.01 13.52 -21.89
N PRO A 65 12.16 12.22 -21.54
CA PRO A 65 11.36 11.15 -22.12
C PRO A 65 9.86 11.36 -21.83
N PRO A 66 8.96 10.97 -22.75
CA PRO A 66 7.52 11.13 -22.56
C PRO A 66 7.03 10.27 -21.40
N SER A 67 6.09 10.80 -20.61
CA SER A 67 5.40 10.03 -19.58
C SER A 67 4.58 8.92 -20.23
N LEU A 68 4.91 7.67 -19.92
CA LEU A 68 4.15 6.53 -20.42
C LEU A 68 2.84 6.38 -19.63
N TYR A 69 1.76 6.03 -20.32
CA TYR A 69 0.45 5.83 -19.71
C TYR A 69 -0.10 4.46 -20.08
N PHE A 70 -0.59 3.72 -19.08
CA PHE A 70 -1.39 2.52 -19.31
C PHE A 70 -2.86 2.82 -19.08
N LYS A 71 -3.70 2.53 -20.09
CA LYS A 71 -5.16 2.66 -19.94
C LYS A 71 -5.66 1.79 -18.79
N GLY A 72 -6.29 2.43 -17.81
CA GLY A 72 -6.80 1.73 -16.62
C GLY A 72 -5.72 1.37 -15.60
N GLU A 73 -4.57 2.05 -15.61
CA GLU A 73 -3.60 2.01 -14.53
C GLU A 73 -4.24 2.42 -13.19
N LEU A 74 -3.76 1.79 -12.13
CA LEU A 74 -4.17 2.12 -10.78
C LEU A 74 -3.37 3.36 -10.34
N SER A 75 -4.07 4.41 -9.95
CA SER A 75 -3.49 5.66 -9.48
C SER A 75 -4.32 6.22 -8.33
N CYS A 76 -3.67 6.74 -7.29
CA CYS A 76 -4.32 7.37 -6.15
C CYS A 76 -5.31 8.47 -6.59
N GLY A 77 -4.90 9.33 -7.54
CA GLY A 77 -5.76 10.40 -8.08
C GLY A 77 -7.04 9.92 -8.78
N SER A 78 -7.08 8.66 -9.21
CA SER A 78 -8.28 8.04 -9.81
C SER A 78 -9.27 7.49 -8.77
N LEU A 79 -8.88 7.46 -7.49
CA LEU A 79 -9.67 6.92 -6.39
C LEU A 79 -10.30 8.03 -5.55
N ARG A 80 -11.37 7.67 -4.84
CA ARG A 80 -11.98 8.49 -3.79
C ARG A 80 -12.63 7.59 -2.76
N PHE A 81 -12.73 8.06 -1.53
CA PHE A 81 -13.55 7.41 -0.52
C PHE A 81 -15.00 7.91 -0.62
N PRO A 82 -16.00 7.03 -0.69
CA PRO A 82 -17.41 7.44 -0.66
C PRO A 82 -17.83 8.08 0.67
N GLN A 83 -17.16 7.71 1.76
CA GLN A 83 -17.42 8.17 3.13
C GLN A 83 -16.07 8.41 3.84
N PRO A 84 -16.01 9.34 4.81
CA PRO A 84 -14.83 9.51 5.65
C PRO A 84 -14.48 8.22 6.42
N LEU A 85 -13.19 8.00 6.66
CA LEU A 85 -12.68 6.82 7.36
C LEU A 85 -11.57 7.23 8.33
N THR A 86 -11.60 6.67 9.55
CA THR A 86 -10.49 6.83 10.51
C THR A 86 -9.58 5.61 10.49
N LEU A 87 -8.28 5.84 10.31
CA LEU A 87 -7.22 4.88 10.57
C LEU A 87 -6.78 5.00 12.02
N VAL A 88 -6.92 3.91 12.77
CA VAL A 88 -6.35 3.79 14.11
C VAL A 88 -5.05 3.00 14.00
N VAL A 89 -3.98 3.53 14.58
CA VAL A 89 -2.67 2.87 14.65
C VAL A 89 -2.26 2.71 16.11
N SER A 90 -1.41 1.73 16.38
CA SER A 90 -0.76 1.60 17.68
C SER A 90 0.55 2.39 17.72
N ALA A 91 0.80 3.09 18.83
CA ALA A 91 2.11 3.68 19.14
C ALA A 91 3.20 2.59 19.27
N HIS A 92 2.80 1.37 19.63
CA HIS A 92 3.66 0.20 19.78
C HIS A 92 3.88 -0.56 18.47
N ASN A 93 3.43 0.01 17.33
CA ASN A 93 3.72 -0.50 16.00
C ASN A 93 4.65 0.50 15.26
N PRO A 94 5.98 0.30 15.34
CA PRO A 94 6.95 1.23 14.77
C PRO A 94 6.73 1.46 13.27
N GLY A 95 6.54 2.72 12.88
CA GLY A 95 6.32 3.13 11.48
C GLY A 95 4.86 3.16 11.04
N ALA A 96 3.92 2.59 11.80
CA ALA A 96 2.50 2.59 11.45
C ALA A 96 1.91 4.01 11.36
N ALA A 97 2.26 4.89 12.29
CA ALA A 97 1.80 6.29 12.28
C ALA A 97 2.28 7.04 11.03
N ALA A 98 3.56 6.92 10.68
CA ALA A 98 4.11 7.55 9.49
C ALA A 98 3.43 7.05 8.20
N LEU A 99 3.12 5.76 8.12
CA LEU A 99 2.36 5.20 7.00
C LEU A 99 0.91 5.70 6.97
N ALA A 100 0.25 5.80 8.12
CA ALA A 100 -1.11 6.33 8.20
C ALA A 100 -1.16 7.79 7.73
N ASP A 101 -0.17 8.59 8.12
CA ASP A 101 -0.04 9.99 7.69
C ASP A 101 0.28 10.08 6.18
N GLU A 102 1.10 9.18 5.65
CA GLU A 102 1.34 9.05 4.21
C GLU A 102 0.01 8.80 3.45
N LEU A 103 -0.81 7.86 3.92
CA LEU A 103 -2.15 7.60 3.35
C LEU A 103 -3.09 8.80 3.49
N ALA A 104 -3.11 9.47 4.65
CA ALA A 104 -3.98 10.62 4.89
C ALA A 104 -3.57 11.85 4.08
N SER A 105 -2.28 12.01 3.81
CA SER A 105 -1.76 13.06 2.92
C SER A 105 -2.21 12.88 1.47
N GLU A 106 -2.36 11.62 1.03
CA GLU A 106 -2.81 11.28 -0.32
C GLU A 106 -4.34 11.32 -0.44
N PHE A 107 -5.07 11.00 0.63
CA PHE A 107 -6.53 10.89 0.64
C PHE A 107 -7.16 11.76 1.74
N ASN A 108 -7.65 12.93 1.36
CA ASN A 108 -8.29 13.90 2.25
C ASN A 108 -9.50 13.41 3.07
N ALA A 109 -10.09 12.27 2.71
CA ALA A 109 -11.19 11.65 3.42
C ALA A 109 -10.73 10.74 4.58
N LEU A 110 -9.41 10.54 4.73
CA LEU A 110 -8.82 9.74 5.79
C LEU A 110 -8.38 10.64 6.94
N THR A 111 -8.69 10.20 8.16
CA THR A 111 -8.17 10.78 9.39
C THR A 111 -7.37 9.75 10.15
N THR A 112 -6.32 10.16 10.85
CA THR A 112 -5.46 9.26 11.63
C THR A 112 -5.69 9.46 13.12
N THR A 113 -5.50 8.40 13.91
CA THR A 113 -5.55 8.45 15.37
C THR A 113 -4.59 7.41 15.93
N VAL A 114 -3.73 7.81 16.86
CA VAL A 114 -2.75 6.94 17.50
C VAL A 114 -3.29 6.49 18.85
N ALA A 115 -3.37 5.18 19.06
CA ALA A 115 -3.62 4.56 20.35
C ALA A 115 -2.30 4.30 21.07
N ALA A 116 -2.22 4.66 22.35
CA ALA A 116 -1.02 4.46 23.17
C ALA A 116 -1.44 4.04 24.58
N GLU A 117 -0.84 2.97 25.11
CA GLU A 117 -1.11 2.49 26.47
C GLU A 117 0.09 2.79 27.36
N ASN A 118 0.22 4.05 27.77
CA ASN A 118 1.30 4.44 28.67
C ASN A 118 0.73 4.93 30.01
N ALA A 119 1.44 4.63 31.10
CA ALA A 119 1.16 5.12 32.46
C ALA A 119 1.11 6.66 32.56
N THR A 120 1.62 7.38 31.56
CA THR A 120 1.74 8.83 31.47
C THR A 120 0.63 9.53 30.68
N GLY A 121 -0.49 8.86 30.38
CA GLY A 121 -1.70 9.50 29.81
C GLY A 121 -1.91 9.28 28.32
N GLY A 122 -1.44 8.15 27.77
CA GLY A 122 -1.85 7.70 26.43
C GLY A 122 -3.33 7.31 26.38
N VAL A 123 -3.94 7.36 25.20
CA VAL A 123 -5.32 6.92 24.99
C VAL A 123 -5.33 5.41 24.70
N PRO A 124 -5.96 4.57 25.55
CA PRO A 124 -6.06 3.13 25.32
C PRO A 124 -6.73 2.81 23.99
N LEU A 125 -6.41 1.64 23.42
CA LEU A 125 -6.93 1.24 22.11
C LEU A 125 -8.46 1.35 22.02
N ARG A 126 -9.16 0.76 23.00
CA ARG A 126 -10.63 0.77 23.04
C ARG A 126 -11.23 2.18 23.05
N THR A 127 -10.62 3.10 23.80
CA THR A 127 -11.04 4.50 23.85
C THR A 127 -10.81 5.19 22.52
N ALA A 128 -9.64 4.97 21.90
CA ALA A 128 -9.31 5.54 20.58
C ALA A 128 -10.27 5.03 19.49
N LEU A 129 -10.58 3.74 19.49
CA LEU A 129 -11.54 3.11 18.58
C LEU A 129 -12.96 3.66 18.77
N THR A 130 -13.40 3.80 20.02
CA THR A 130 -14.75 4.32 20.35
C THR A 130 -14.88 5.78 19.90
N ALA A 131 -13.91 6.63 20.26
CA ALA A 131 -13.89 8.03 19.82
C ALA A 131 -13.76 8.18 18.29
N ALA A 132 -13.13 7.21 17.60
CA ALA A 132 -13.08 7.18 16.15
C ALA A 132 -14.43 6.83 15.52
N LEU A 133 -15.19 5.90 16.11
CA LEU A 133 -16.53 5.51 15.65
C LEU A 133 -17.56 6.64 15.82
N GLU A 134 -17.42 7.45 16.88
CA GLU A 134 -18.28 8.62 17.09
C GLU A 134 -18.08 9.69 16.01
N ARG A 135 -16.86 9.80 15.47
CA ARG A 135 -16.51 10.81 14.45
C ARG A 135 -16.72 10.33 13.02
N THR A 136 -16.52 9.04 12.76
CA THR A 136 -16.52 8.49 11.40
C THR A 136 -17.28 7.17 11.32
N PRO A 137 -18.05 6.94 10.24
CA PRO A 137 -18.86 5.73 10.10
C PRO A 137 -18.01 4.46 9.90
N ARG A 138 -16.72 4.61 9.57
CA ARG A 138 -15.82 3.51 9.33
C ARG A 138 -14.48 3.74 9.99
N VAL A 139 -14.08 2.77 10.80
CA VAL A 139 -12.82 2.75 11.52
C VAL A 139 -12.07 1.48 11.17
N VAL A 140 -10.80 1.62 10.81
CA VAL A 140 -9.92 0.49 10.46
C VAL A 140 -8.65 0.60 11.27
N PHE A 141 -8.23 -0.52 11.86
CA PHE A 141 -6.92 -0.61 12.49
C PHE A 141 -5.87 -0.90 11.42
N LEU A 142 -4.84 -0.07 11.33
CA LEU A 142 -3.72 -0.26 10.41
C LEU A 142 -2.59 -0.98 11.15
N LEU A 143 -2.29 -2.20 10.72
CA LEU A 143 -1.18 -3.02 11.18
C LEU A 143 -0.04 -2.93 10.15
N TYR A 144 1.06 -2.34 10.55
CA TYR A 144 2.25 -2.21 9.71
C TYR A 144 3.29 -3.26 10.09
N LEU A 145 3.70 -4.07 9.12
CA LEU A 145 4.56 -5.22 9.29
C LEU A 145 5.95 -4.92 8.71
N ASN A 146 6.94 -4.88 9.60
CA ASN A 146 8.37 -4.69 9.31
C ASN A 146 9.22 -5.59 10.22
N ASN A 147 10.55 -5.49 10.12
CA ASN A 147 11.49 -6.32 10.86
C ASN A 147 11.49 -6.11 12.39
N THR A 148 10.92 -5.01 12.89
CA THR A 148 10.76 -4.69 14.32
C THR A 148 9.37 -5.00 14.86
N THR A 149 8.42 -5.40 14.01
CA THR A 149 7.06 -5.74 14.45
C THR A 149 7.10 -7.00 15.33
N TYR A 150 6.43 -6.94 16.48
CA TYR A 150 6.46 -7.96 17.55
C TYR A 150 7.79 -8.13 18.27
N ALA A 151 8.75 -7.20 18.10
CA ALA A 151 10.01 -7.24 18.85
C ALA A 151 9.90 -6.52 20.20
N GLY A 152 10.50 -7.11 21.25
CA GLY A 152 10.63 -6.48 22.56
C GLY A 152 9.31 -6.20 23.28
N GLU A 153 9.34 -5.24 24.22
CA GLU A 153 8.17 -4.83 25.01
C GLU A 153 7.09 -4.19 24.15
N GLU A 154 7.47 -3.35 23.18
CA GLU A 154 6.55 -2.75 22.20
C GLU A 154 5.77 -3.83 21.45
N GLY A 155 6.45 -4.89 21.02
CA GLY A 155 5.83 -6.03 20.36
C GLY A 155 4.80 -6.76 21.23
N GLN A 156 5.06 -6.89 22.54
CA GLN A 156 4.12 -7.50 23.48
C GLN A 156 2.89 -6.62 23.71
N GLN A 157 3.08 -5.30 23.81
CA GLN A 157 1.98 -4.34 23.95
C GLN A 157 1.11 -4.30 22.70
N LEU A 158 1.72 -4.29 21.51
CA LEU A 158 1.01 -4.42 20.23
C LEU A 158 0.21 -5.73 20.17
N ALA A 159 0.80 -6.85 20.59
CA ALA A 159 0.09 -8.13 20.62
C ALA A 159 -1.11 -8.10 21.58
N SER A 160 -0.97 -7.48 22.76
CA SER A 160 -2.07 -7.30 23.70
C SER A 160 -3.23 -6.51 23.08
N GLN A 161 -2.91 -5.41 22.40
CA GLN A 161 -3.87 -4.57 21.68
C GLN A 161 -4.57 -5.33 20.55
N LEU A 162 -3.84 -6.14 19.78
CA LEU A 162 -4.44 -6.98 18.75
C LEU A 162 -5.35 -8.07 19.34
N ARG A 163 -5.02 -8.65 20.50
CA ARG A 163 -5.93 -9.59 21.19
C ARG A 163 -7.25 -8.93 21.57
N GLU A 164 -7.18 -7.70 22.10
CA GLU A 164 -8.38 -6.92 22.40
C GLU A 164 -9.19 -6.66 21.12
N LEU A 165 -8.54 -6.18 20.06
CA LEU A 165 -9.18 -5.87 18.77
C LEU A 165 -9.85 -7.10 18.13
N LEU A 166 -9.22 -8.26 18.23
CA LEU A 166 -9.72 -9.52 17.66
C LEU A 166 -10.72 -10.25 18.57
N SER A 167 -11.01 -9.71 19.77
CA SER A 167 -12.05 -10.24 20.66
C SER A 167 -13.42 -10.27 19.97
N ALA A 168 -14.30 -11.17 20.42
CA ALA A 168 -15.62 -11.35 19.81
C ALA A 168 -16.48 -10.07 19.81
N GLU A 169 -16.25 -9.18 20.78
CA GLU A 169 -16.92 -7.90 20.91
C GLU A 169 -16.47 -6.91 19.81
N LEU A 170 -15.17 -6.67 19.69
CA LEU A 170 -14.62 -5.64 18.79
C LEU A 170 -14.52 -6.12 17.34
N ARG A 171 -14.26 -7.41 17.09
CA ARG A 171 -14.05 -7.96 15.75
C ARG A 171 -15.24 -7.75 14.79
N ARG A 172 -16.46 -7.57 15.33
CA ARG A 172 -17.66 -7.28 14.53
C ARG A 172 -17.71 -5.84 14.02
N HIS A 173 -16.99 -4.94 14.65
CA HIS A 173 -17.04 -3.50 14.39
C HIS A 173 -15.78 -2.99 13.67
N PHE A 174 -14.65 -3.66 13.83
CA PHE A 174 -13.37 -3.19 13.29
C PHE A 174 -12.74 -4.18 12.33
N ALA A 175 -12.14 -3.64 11.28
CA ALA A 175 -11.29 -4.38 10.35
C ALA A 175 -9.82 -4.08 10.64
N VAL A 176 -8.96 -5.05 10.32
CA VAL A 176 -7.50 -4.86 10.30
C VAL A 176 -7.04 -4.75 8.85
N LEU A 177 -6.31 -3.70 8.54
CA LEU A 177 -5.52 -3.59 7.31
C LEU A 177 -4.07 -3.93 7.63
N ALA A 178 -3.61 -5.10 7.17
CA ALA A 178 -2.21 -5.47 7.24
C ALA A 178 -1.45 -4.89 6.03
N VAL A 179 -0.35 -4.19 6.29
CA VAL A 179 0.57 -3.66 5.28
C VAL A 179 1.95 -4.18 5.57
N HIS A 180 2.64 -4.70 4.56
CA HIS A 180 3.95 -5.31 4.68
C HIS A 180 5.01 -4.49 3.96
N GLU A 181 5.98 -3.96 4.70
CA GLU A 181 7.06 -3.15 4.14
C GLU A 181 8.03 -4.00 3.29
N GLN A 182 8.43 -3.44 2.16
CA GLN A 182 9.32 -4.03 1.16
C GLN A 182 10.49 -3.10 0.78
N ASP A 183 10.61 -1.96 1.44
CA ASP A 183 11.77 -1.06 1.44
C ASP A 183 12.73 -1.41 2.60
N ASP A 184 13.95 -1.83 2.27
CA ASP A 184 14.99 -2.19 3.24
C ASP A 184 15.32 -1.03 4.19
N ALA A 185 15.28 0.22 3.70
CA ALA A 185 15.53 1.40 4.52
C ALA A 185 14.44 1.64 5.57
N ARG A 186 13.26 1.02 5.40
CA ARG A 186 12.13 1.08 6.33
C ARG A 186 11.93 -0.24 7.10
N GLY A 187 12.90 -1.14 7.02
CA GLY A 187 12.93 -2.38 7.76
C GLY A 187 12.14 -3.51 7.09
N ALA A 188 12.18 -3.60 5.76
CA ALA A 188 11.64 -4.76 5.05
C ALA A 188 12.17 -6.09 5.61
N CYS A 189 11.33 -7.12 5.49
CA CYS A 189 11.67 -8.49 5.84
C CYS A 189 10.79 -9.47 5.06
N GLU A 190 11.21 -10.74 5.00
CA GLU A 190 10.38 -11.80 4.44
C GLU A 190 9.09 -11.98 5.24
N PHE A 191 7.94 -12.09 4.57
CA PHE A 191 6.65 -12.27 5.25
C PHE A 191 6.64 -13.54 6.13
N ALA A 192 7.37 -14.58 5.71
CA ALA A 192 7.48 -15.82 6.45
C ALA A 192 8.00 -15.65 7.89
N ARG A 193 8.76 -14.58 8.17
CA ARG A 193 9.21 -14.21 9.52
C ARG A 193 8.05 -14.10 10.50
N PHE A 194 6.90 -13.59 10.06
CA PHE A 194 5.74 -13.37 10.94
C PHE A 194 5.09 -14.66 11.42
N PHE A 195 5.35 -15.82 10.80
CA PHE A 195 4.93 -17.11 11.34
C PHE A 195 5.75 -17.55 12.56
N GLY A 196 6.93 -16.96 12.78
CA GLY A 196 7.77 -17.23 13.95
C GLY A 196 7.76 -16.13 15.02
N THR A 197 7.40 -14.90 14.66
CA THR A 197 7.41 -13.76 15.59
C THR A 197 6.02 -13.31 16.05
N THR A 198 4.96 -13.59 15.28
CA THR A 198 3.59 -13.27 15.70
C THR A 198 3.14 -14.31 16.74
N PRO A 199 2.57 -13.90 17.88
CA PRO A 199 1.97 -14.83 18.82
C PRO A 199 0.96 -15.79 18.17
N ASP A 200 1.09 -17.08 18.46
CA ASP A 200 0.29 -18.15 17.83
C ASP A 200 -1.21 -17.92 17.95
N ASP A 201 -1.67 -17.37 19.07
CA ASP A 201 -3.08 -17.11 19.33
C ASP A 201 -3.67 -16.07 18.36
N LEU A 202 -2.87 -15.09 17.93
CA LEU A 202 -3.28 -14.09 16.93
C LEU A 202 -3.34 -14.69 15.52
N ILE A 203 -2.41 -15.59 15.18
CA ILE A 203 -2.43 -16.32 13.91
C ILE A 203 -3.68 -17.20 13.85
N GLN A 204 -3.95 -17.96 14.91
CA GLN A 204 -5.13 -18.82 15.04
C GLN A 204 -6.44 -18.01 15.04
N ALA A 205 -6.43 -16.80 15.61
CA ALA A 205 -7.53 -15.85 15.49
C ALA A 205 -7.67 -15.24 14.08
N GLY A 206 -6.87 -15.66 13.11
CA GLY A 206 -6.99 -15.28 11.71
C GLY A 206 -6.52 -13.85 11.42
N LEU A 207 -5.52 -13.34 12.16
CA LEU A 207 -4.93 -12.02 11.92
C LEU A 207 -4.46 -11.84 10.46
N TYR A 208 -3.89 -12.89 9.86
CA TYR A 208 -3.42 -12.91 8.47
C TYR A 208 -4.37 -13.63 7.50
N ALA A 209 -5.65 -13.75 7.84
CA ALA A 209 -6.65 -14.32 6.92
C ALA A 209 -6.85 -13.43 5.67
N ALA A 210 -6.70 -12.11 5.83
CA ALA A 210 -6.61 -11.18 4.72
C ALA A 210 -5.15 -11.01 4.28
N ILE A 211 -4.92 -10.99 2.97
CA ILE A 211 -3.57 -10.79 2.41
C ILE A 211 -3.08 -9.39 2.78
N ALA A 212 -1.85 -9.32 3.30
CA ALA A 212 -1.18 -8.06 3.57
C ALA A 212 -0.79 -7.37 2.27
N ILE A 213 -0.91 -6.04 2.23
CA ILE A 213 -0.52 -5.27 1.05
C ILE A 213 0.98 -5.05 1.08
N ALA A 214 1.67 -5.52 0.04
CA ALA A 214 3.08 -5.21 -0.17
C ALA A 214 3.26 -3.71 -0.40
N PHE A 215 4.07 -3.08 0.43
CA PHE A 215 4.38 -1.66 0.39
C PHE A 215 5.82 -1.49 -0.08
N HIS A 216 5.99 -1.20 -1.36
CA HIS A 216 7.31 -1.06 -1.97
C HIS A 216 7.81 0.38 -1.93
N GLU A 217 9.12 0.54 -2.01
CA GLU A 217 9.79 1.82 -2.25
C GLU A 217 9.35 2.48 -3.59
N ALA A 218 9.77 3.75 -3.78
CA ALA A 218 9.55 4.43 -5.06
C ALA A 218 10.26 3.66 -6.20
N PRO A 219 9.67 3.57 -7.41
CA PRO A 219 8.43 4.22 -7.85
C PRO A 219 7.15 3.41 -7.58
N PHE A 220 7.25 2.22 -7.00
CA PHE A 220 6.11 1.32 -6.76
C PHE A 220 5.22 1.74 -5.58
N ARG A 221 5.72 2.62 -4.70
CA ARG A 221 5.00 3.15 -3.51
C ARG A 221 3.59 3.66 -3.83
N GLN A 222 3.42 4.37 -4.94
CA GLN A 222 2.13 4.93 -5.37
C GLN A 222 1.08 3.85 -5.69
N VAL A 223 1.50 2.71 -6.24
CA VAL A 223 0.60 1.57 -6.44
C VAL A 223 0.23 0.94 -5.10
N SER A 224 1.20 0.86 -4.18
CA SER A 224 0.96 0.33 -2.83
C SER A 224 -0.09 1.15 -2.08
N LEU A 225 0.04 2.48 -2.10
CA LEU A 225 -0.94 3.43 -1.54
C LEU A 225 -2.33 3.25 -2.16
N ALA A 226 -2.40 3.13 -3.49
CA ALA A 226 -3.66 2.95 -4.18
C ALA A 226 -4.33 1.60 -3.84
N LEU A 227 -3.57 0.52 -3.71
CA LEU A 227 -4.08 -0.78 -3.27
C LEU A 227 -4.61 -0.72 -1.83
N ALA A 228 -3.88 -0.05 -0.93
CA ALA A 228 -4.33 0.20 0.44
C ALA A 228 -5.64 0.98 0.46
N ALA A 229 -5.73 2.05 -0.32
CA ALA A 229 -6.97 2.80 -0.42
C ALA A 229 -8.14 1.94 -0.92
N GLN A 230 -7.93 1.08 -1.93
CA GLN A 230 -8.96 0.17 -2.41
C GLN A 230 -9.41 -0.84 -1.35
N GLN A 231 -8.49 -1.42 -0.57
CA GLN A 231 -8.83 -2.32 0.53
C GLN A 231 -9.57 -1.59 1.67
N LEU A 232 -9.23 -0.32 1.88
CA LEU A 232 -10.00 0.61 2.73
C LEU A 232 -11.31 1.07 2.08
N GLY A 233 -11.72 0.54 0.93
CA GLY A 233 -13.00 0.81 0.27
C GLY A 233 -13.05 2.09 -0.57
N ALA A 234 -11.90 2.63 -0.98
CA ALA A 234 -11.86 3.65 -2.02
C ALA A 234 -12.37 3.07 -3.34
N VAL A 235 -13.15 3.88 -4.07
CA VAL A 235 -13.75 3.53 -5.35
C VAL A 235 -13.19 4.40 -6.46
N LYS A 236 -13.25 3.92 -7.71
CA LYS A 236 -12.88 4.73 -8.86
C LYS A 236 -13.78 5.96 -8.96
N ARG A 237 -13.17 7.11 -9.24
CA ARG A 237 -13.90 8.34 -9.55
C ARG A 237 -14.69 8.15 -10.84
N ALA A 238 -15.99 8.44 -10.79
CA ALA A 238 -16.81 8.47 -12.00
C ALA A 238 -16.26 9.52 -12.97
N SER A 239 -16.06 9.11 -14.23
CA SER A 239 -15.62 10.03 -15.28
C SER A 239 -16.67 11.12 -15.53
N ALA A 240 -16.25 12.30 -16.00
CA ALA A 240 -17.17 13.37 -16.38
C ALA A 240 -18.20 12.93 -17.44
N ALA A 241 -17.80 12.03 -18.34
CA ALA A 241 -18.69 11.42 -19.33
C ALA A 241 -19.82 10.59 -18.70
N SER A 242 -19.52 9.83 -17.64
CA SER A 242 -20.53 9.00 -16.95
C SER A 242 -21.56 9.84 -16.19
N ARG A 243 -21.18 11.03 -15.69
CA ARG A 243 -22.09 11.96 -14.99
C ARG A 243 -23.11 12.64 -15.91
N ARG A 244 -22.80 12.72 -17.20
CA ARG A 244 -23.65 13.37 -18.21
C ARG A 244 -24.76 12.43 -18.72
N ALA A 245 -24.51 11.12 -18.71
CA ALA A 245 -25.49 10.09 -19.08
C ALA A 245 -26.57 9.85 -18.02
N SER A 246 -26.34 10.27 -16.77
CA SER A 246 -27.25 10.03 -15.63
C SER A 246 -28.17 11.21 -15.27
N ARG A 247 -28.20 12.29 -16.07
CA ARG A 247 -29.21 13.36 -15.88
C ARG A 247 -30.50 12.94 -16.60
N PRO A 248 -31.63 12.74 -15.90
CA PRO A 248 -32.90 12.55 -16.58
C PRO A 248 -33.23 13.82 -17.34
N SER A 249 -33.51 13.69 -18.64
CA SER A 249 -34.00 14.78 -19.47
C SER A 249 -35.38 15.19 -18.96
N SER A 250 -35.48 16.33 -18.28
CA SER A 250 -36.76 16.96 -17.98
C SER A 250 -37.37 17.42 -19.30
N SER A 251 -38.28 16.62 -19.88
CA SER A 251 -39.09 17.01 -21.02
C SER A 251 -40.15 18.01 -20.54
N THR A 252 -39.94 19.29 -20.85
CA THR A 252 -40.93 20.34 -20.66
C THR A 252 -42.08 20.13 -21.65
N SER A 253 -43.19 19.58 -21.17
CA SER A 253 -44.46 19.54 -21.91
C SER A 253 -45.06 20.95 -21.89
N SER A 254 -44.84 21.72 -22.96
CA SER A 254 -45.59 22.95 -23.22
C SER A 254 -46.99 22.58 -23.73
N GLY A 255 -48.00 22.69 -22.87
CA GLY A 255 -49.40 22.65 -23.26
C GLY A 255 -49.86 24.05 -23.61
N LEU A 256 -50.08 24.32 -24.90
CA LEU A 256 -50.84 25.49 -25.34
C LEU A 256 -52.34 25.22 -25.17
N ARG A 257 -53.01 26.13 -24.46
CA ARG A 257 -54.39 26.54 -24.73
C ARG A 257 -54.35 27.96 -25.25
#